data_AF-A0A357V7A9-F1
#
_entry.id   AF-A0A357V7A9-F1
#
_cell.length_a   1.000
_cell.length_b   1.000
_cell.length_c   1.000
_cell.angle_alpha   90.00
_cell.angle_beta   90.00
_cell.angle_gamma   90.00
#
_symmetry.space_group_name_H-M   'P 1'
#
loop_
_entity.id
_entity.type
_entity.pdbx_description
1 polymer ?
#
loop_
_entity_poly.entity_id
_entity_poly.type
_entity_poly.pdbx_seq_one_letter_code
_entity_poly.pdbx_strand_id
1 'polypeptide(L)' 'MARPLMPKATAVWLVENTALTFRQIAEFCGLHELEVQAIADDEVAIGMQGLDPVQAGELTQEEL' A
#
# COMPACT_ATOMS: atom_id res chain seq x y z
N MET A 1 12.98 -8.36 -2.60
CA MET A 1 12.14 -7.15 -2.69
C MET A 1 12.21 -6.45 -1.37
N ALA A 2 12.63 -5.17 -1.37
CA ALA A 2 12.61 -4.35 -0.17
C ALA A 2 11.15 -4.22 0.28
N ARG A 3 10.90 -4.45 1.57
CA ARG A 3 9.57 -4.22 2.13
C ARG A 3 9.51 -2.75 2.53
N PRO A 4 8.44 -2.03 2.17
CA PRO A 4 8.32 -0.62 2.50
C PRO A 4 8.48 -0.42 4.01
N LEU A 5 9.20 0.64 4.39
CA LEU A 5 9.47 0.98 5.79
C LEU A 5 8.18 1.15 6.60
N MET A 6 7.11 1.65 5.97
CA MET A 6 5.79 1.86 6.56
C MET A 6 4.71 1.11 5.76
N PRO A 7 4.59 -0.21 5.91
CA PRO A 7 3.79 -1.04 5.01
C PRO A 7 2.30 -0.68 5.01
N LYS A 8 1.73 -0.28 6.15
CA LYS A 8 0.32 0.16 6.23
C LYS A 8 0.08 1.50 5.54
N ALA A 9 0.95 2.48 5.77
CA ALA A 9 0.83 3.79 5.12
C ALA A 9 1.06 3.69 3.60
N THR A 10 2.00 2.84 3.17
CA THR A 10 2.21 2.55 1.75
C THR A 10 1.01 1.82 1.14
N ALA A 11 0.41 0.86 1.84
CA ALA A 11 -0.81 0.19 1.37
C ALA A 11 -1.99 1.16 1.21
N VAL A 12 -2.19 2.10 2.15
CA VAL A 12 -3.19 3.19 2.01
C VAL A 12 -2.96 3.97 0.72
N TRP A 13 -1.73 4.43 0.50
CA TRP A 13 -1.41 5.21 -0.70
C TRP A 13 -1.63 4.40 -1.99
N LEU A 14 -1.19 3.13 -2.02
CA LEU A 14 -1.33 2.27 -3.19
C LEU A 14 -2.80 1.99 -3.51
N VAL A 15 -3.64 1.73 -2.50
CA VAL A 15 -5.08 1.52 -2.68
C VAL A 15 -5.76 2.75 -3.28
N GLU A 16 -5.36 3.95 -2.88
CA GLU A 16 -5.98 5.20 -3.33
C GLU A 16 -5.43 5.73 -4.67
N ASN A 17 -4.15 5.46 -4.98
CA ASN A 17 -3.43 6.12 -6.08
C ASN A 17 -3.07 5.18 -7.24
N THR A 18 -3.40 3.89 -7.16
CA THR A 18 -3.03 2.89 -8.17
C THR A 18 -4.21 1.98 -8.51
N ALA A 19 -4.11 1.25 -9.63
CA ALA A 19 -5.08 0.24 -10.04
C ALA A 19 -4.65 -1.19 -9.67
N LEU A 20 -3.70 -1.32 -8.74
CA LEU A 20 -3.18 -2.61 -8.30
C LEU A 20 -4.25 -3.41 -7.54
N THR A 21 -4.19 -4.74 -7.68
CA THR A 21 -5.08 -5.63 -6.92
C THR A 21 -4.66 -5.70 -5.45
N PHE A 22 -5.59 -5.97 -4.54
CA PHE A 22 -5.30 -6.12 -3.11
C PHE A 22 -4.20 -7.16 -2.83
N ARG A 23 -4.16 -8.23 -3.63
CA ARG A 23 -3.10 -9.24 -3.56
C ARG A 23 -1.73 -8.67 -3.89
N GLN A 24 -1.61 -7.87 -4.94
CA GLN A 24 -0.33 -7.25 -5.33
C GLN A 24 0.17 -6.28 -4.26
N ILE A 25 -0.73 -5.47 -3.71
CA ILE A 25 -0.42 -4.53 -2.62
C ILE A 25 -0.01 -5.31 -1.36
N ALA A 26 -0.71 -6.39 -1.02
CA ALA A 26 -0.40 -7.26 0.10
C ALA A 26 0.98 -7.91 -0.05
N GLU A 27 1.31 -8.45 -1.23
CA GLU A 27 2.62 -9.03 -1.54
C GLU A 27 3.75 -7.99 -1.44
N PHE A 28 3.51 -6.78 -1.95
CA PHE A 28 4.50 -5.70 -1.90
C PHE A 28 4.74 -5.17 -0.47
N CYS A 29 3.66 -4.87 0.26
CA CYS A 29 3.72 -4.36 1.62
C CYS A 29 4.01 -5.46 2.67
N GLY A 30 3.96 -6.73 2.30
CA GLY A 30 4.08 -7.86 3.23
C GLY A 30 2.93 -7.92 4.24
N LEU A 31 1.73 -7.50 3.83
CA LEU A 31 0.49 -7.52 4.61
C LEU A 31 -0.38 -8.70 4.19
N HIS A 32 -1.38 -9.04 4.99
CA HIS A 32 -2.42 -9.97 4.54
C HIS A 32 -3.41 -9.26 3.60
N GLU A 33 -3.94 -9.95 2.59
CA GLU A 33 -4.92 -9.37 1.64
C GLU A 33 -6.14 -8.78 2.36
N LEU A 34 -6.62 -9.45 3.41
CA LEU A 34 -7.71 -8.96 4.26
C LEU A 34 -7.37 -7.64 4.99
N GLU A 35 -6.10 -7.43 5.35
CA GLU A 35 -5.69 -6.14 5.94
C GLU A 35 -5.73 -5.03 4.89
N VAL A 36 -5.35 -5.33 3.64
CA VAL A 36 -5.44 -4.37 2.53
C VAL A 36 -6.90 -4.06 2.19
N GLN A 37 -7.79 -5.06 2.23
CA GLN A 37 -9.24 -4.86 2.09
C GLN A 37 -9.78 -3.95 3.19
N ALA A 38 -9.44 -4.23 4.46
CA ALA A 38 -9.88 -3.41 5.58
C ALA A 38 -9.28 -1.97 5.56
N ILE A 39 -8.15 -1.77 4.88
CA ILE A 39 -7.62 -0.43 4.57
C ILE A 39 -8.46 0.25 3.49
N ALA A 40 -8.81 -0.47 2.41
CA ALA A 40 -9.66 0.04 1.34
C ALA A 40 -11.09 0.36 1.81
N ASP A 41 -11.59 -0.38 2.78
CA ASP A 41 -12.89 -0.16 3.43
C ASP A 41 -12.83 0.96 4.49
N ASP A 42 -11.67 1.62 4.66
CA ASP A 42 -11.42 2.64 5.67
C ASP A 42 -11.69 2.16 7.11
N GLU A 43 -11.57 0.86 7.41
CA GLU A 43 -11.79 0.33 8.77
C GLU A 43 -10.53 0.41 9.64
N VAL A 44 -9.35 0.26 9.03
CA VAL A 44 -8.06 0.13 9.75
C VAL A 44 -7.19 1.38 9.66
N ALA A 45 -7.42 2.22 8.64
CA ALA A 45 -6.56 3.35 8.30
C ALA A 45 -7.23 4.72 8.47
N ILE A 46 -8.34 4.82 9.22
CA ILE A 46 -9.06 6.08 9.44
C ILE A 46 -8.10 7.17 9.95
N GLY A 47 -7.89 8.20 9.13
CA GLY A 47 -7.01 9.33 9.44
C GLY A 47 -5.51 9.06 9.27
N MET A 48 -5.11 7.92 8.69
CA MET A 48 -3.74 7.63 8.31
C MET A 48 -3.41 8.32 6.98
N GLN A 49 -2.33 9.10 6.94
CA GLN A 49 -1.84 9.63 5.67
C GLN A 49 -1.08 8.54 4.91
N GLY A 50 -1.50 8.28 3.67
CA GLY A 50 -0.77 7.40 2.77
C GLY A 50 0.64 7.90 2.50
N LEU A 51 1.62 6.98 2.50
CA LEU A 51 3.01 7.26 2.15
C LEU A 51 3.27 6.82 0.71
N ASP A 52 3.58 7.78 -0.16
CA ASP A 52 3.96 7.54 -1.54
C ASP A 52 5.27 6.74 -1.62
N PRO A 53 5.24 5.46 -2.04
CA PRO A 53 6.42 4.62 -2.13
C PRO A 53 7.31 4.97 -3.33
N VAL A 54 6.77 5.67 -4.34
CA VAL A 54 7.54 6.15 -5.50
C VAL A 54 8.40 7.34 -5.07
N GLN A 55 7.82 8.29 -4.34
CA GLN A 55 8.60 9.39 -3.76
C GLN A 55 9.60 8.92 -2.69
N ALA A 56 9.29 7.84 -1.97
CA ALA A 56 10.23 7.22 -1.03
C ALA A 56 11.39 6.47 -1.73
N GLY A 57 11.32 6.26 -3.06
CA GLY A 57 12.32 5.50 -3.81
C GLY A 57 12.25 3.98 -3.58
N GLU A 58 11.16 3.48 -3.00
CA GLU A 58 10.90 2.07 -2.74
C GLU A 58 10.26 1.35 -3.95
N LEU A 59 9.66 2.11 -4.85
CA LEU A 59 8.93 1.65 -6.03
C LEU A 59 9.18 2.60 -7.21
N THR A 60 9.15 2.09 -8.43
CA THR A 60 9.16 2.94 -9.64
C THR A 60 7.76 3.06 -10.22
N GLN A 61 7.50 4.14 -10.95
CA GLN A 61 6.19 4.34 -11.59
C GLN A 61 5.89 3.27 -12.66
N GLU A 62 6.91 2.60 -13.19
CA GLU A 62 6.79 1.50 -14.16
C GLU A 62 6.31 0.19 -13.51
N GLU A 63 6.32 0.09 -12.17
CA GLU A 63 5.94 -1.09 -11.40
C GLU A 63 4.52 -1.00 -10.80
N LEU A 64 3.79 0.10 -11.04
CA LEU A 64 2.41 0.37 -10.59
C LEU A 64 1.36 0.07 -11.67
#